data_AF-A0A142WXC6-F1
#
_entry.id   AF-A0A142WXC6-F1
#
_cell.length_a   1.000
_cell.length_b   1.000
_cell.length_c   1.000
_cell.angle_alpha   90.00
_cell.angle_beta   90.00
_cell.angle_gamma   90.00
#
_symmetry.space_group_name_H-M   'P 1'
#
loop_
_entity.id
_entity.type
_entity.pdbx_description
1 polymer ?
#
loop_
_entity_poly.entity_id
_entity_poly.type
_entity_poly.pdbx_seq_one_letter_code
_entity_poly.pdbx_strand_id
1 'polypeptide(L)'
;MMEKRLGFGAQGEVQSTNRQSAVKAFDRIEHYLRERDVYFRFRDRGFHAAAGFNVPRLIDYDDELWVVEMEIVRPPFVVDFAGAYLDHPPPFSDEDWQEWETERIELFGDDWDQVKLVMASFRRIKVYLNDVKPGNVTVR
;
A
#
# COMPACT_ATOMS: atom_id res chain seq x y z
N MET A 1 -14.57 19.15 -1.00
CA MET A 1 -14.50 19.84 0.31
C MET A 1 -13.98 18.79 1.29
N MET A 2 -12.87 19.08 1.98
CA MET A 2 -12.17 18.12 2.87
C MET A 2 -12.92 18.02 4.20
N GLU A 3 -13.18 16.79 4.68
CA GLU A 3 -14.17 16.58 5.77
C GLU A 3 -13.53 16.09 7.08
N LYS A 4 -12.46 15.28 7.03
CA LYS A 4 -11.78 14.78 8.24
C LYS A 4 -10.36 14.25 7.95
N ARG A 5 -9.41 14.53 8.85
CA ARG A 5 -8.02 14.01 8.80
C ARG A 5 -8.02 12.53 9.24
N LEU A 6 -7.52 11.61 8.41
CA LEU A 6 -7.59 10.16 8.68
C LEU A 6 -6.28 9.58 9.25
N GLY A 7 -5.13 10.24 9.04
CA GLY A 7 -3.87 9.83 9.65
C GLY A 7 -2.65 10.61 9.14
N PHE A 8 -1.53 10.49 9.88
CA PHE A 8 -0.19 10.81 9.40
C PHE A 8 0.48 9.53 8.92
N GLY A 9 0.97 9.52 7.68
CA GLY A 9 1.95 8.53 7.23
C GLY A 9 3.34 9.18 7.25
N ALA A 10 4.41 8.39 7.40
CA ALA A 10 5.80 8.88 7.33
C ALA A 10 6.19 9.48 5.95
N GLN A 11 5.26 9.54 5.00
CA GLN A 11 5.44 9.86 3.59
C GLN A 11 4.37 10.82 3.05
N GLY A 12 3.56 11.46 3.92
CA GLY A 12 2.52 12.40 3.51
C GLY A 12 1.32 12.54 4.45
N GLU A 13 0.34 13.35 4.03
CA GLU A 13 -0.92 13.55 4.74
C GLU A 13 -2.08 12.88 4.00
N VAL A 14 -2.95 12.17 4.74
CA VAL A 14 -4.16 11.53 4.19
C VAL A 14 -5.41 12.22 4.72
N GLN A 15 -6.23 12.72 3.80
CA GLN A 15 -7.48 13.42 4.13
C GLN A 15 -8.67 12.73 3.48
N SER A 16 -9.74 12.51 4.26
CA SER A 16 -11.02 12.06 3.71
C SER A 16 -11.73 13.18 2.97
N THR A 17 -12.37 12.83 1.86
CA THR A 17 -13.27 13.71 1.12
C THR A 17 -14.71 13.44 1.53
N ASN A 18 -15.60 14.38 1.19
CA ASN A 18 -17.04 14.23 1.30
C ASN A 18 -17.66 13.19 0.32
N ARG A 19 -16.83 12.39 -0.37
CA ARG A 19 -17.25 11.36 -1.34
C ARG A 19 -16.80 9.95 -0.95
N GLN A 20 -16.45 9.73 0.32
CA GLN A 20 -15.90 8.44 0.81
C GLN A 20 -14.61 8.01 0.11
N SER A 21 -13.85 8.97 -0.41
CA SER A 21 -12.48 8.77 -0.92
C SER A 21 -11.47 9.40 0.04
N ALA A 22 -10.21 9.02 -0.13
CA ALA A 22 -9.08 9.60 0.55
C ALA A 22 -8.11 10.20 -0.47
N VAL A 23 -7.62 11.41 -0.19
CA VAL A 23 -6.52 12.05 -0.93
C VAL A 23 -5.26 11.93 -0.09
N LYS A 24 -4.19 11.40 -0.70
CA LYS A 24 -2.85 11.35 -0.13
C LYS A 24 -1.96 12.34 -0.89
N ALA A 25 -1.46 13.33 -0.16
CA ALA A 25 -0.46 14.28 -0.67
C ALA A 25 0.92 13.86 -0.22
N PHE A 26 1.88 13.85 -1.14
CA PHE A 26 3.23 13.36 -0.90
C PHE A 26 4.24 14.50 -0.77
N ASP A 27 5.21 14.33 0.10
CA ASP A 27 6.32 15.27 0.31
C ASP A 27 7.52 15.01 -0.62
N ARG A 28 7.53 13.84 -1.28
CA ARG A 28 8.60 13.38 -2.17
C ARG A 28 8.02 12.80 -3.46
N ILE A 29 8.57 13.23 -4.59
CA ILE A 29 8.13 12.79 -5.92
C ILE A 29 8.31 11.27 -6.11
N GLU A 30 9.34 10.67 -5.51
CA GLU A 30 9.60 9.23 -5.64
C GLU A 30 8.50 8.39 -4.97
N HIS A 31 7.98 8.86 -3.83
CA HIS A 31 6.88 8.19 -3.13
C HIS A 31 5.58 8.33 -3.93
N TYR A 32 5.32 9.53 -4.45
CA TYR A 32 4.17 9.79 -5.31
C TYR A 32 4.17 8.89 -6.55
N LEU A 33 5.28 8.87 -7.31
CA LEU A 33 5.40 8.09 -8.53
C LEU A 33 5.20 6.59 -8.26
N ARG A 34 5.83 6.06 -7.20
CA ARG A 34 5.67 4.65 -6.83
C ARG A 34 4.23 4.29 -6.50
N GLU A 35 3.56 5.08 -5.67
CA GLU A 35 2.17 4.81 -5.29
C GLU A 35 1.24 4.89 -6.50
N ARG A 36 1.35 5.96 -7.31
CA ARG A 36 0.56 6.15 -8.54
C ARG A 36 0.75 5.00 -9.52
N ASP A 37 1.99 4.58 -9.75
CA ASP A 37 2.31 3.55 -10.74
C ASP A 37 1.85 2.15 -10.26
N VAL A 38 1.85 1.89 -8.96
CA VAL A 38 1.23 0.69 -8.37
C VAL A 38 -0.28 0.70 -8.59
N TYR A 39 -0.95 1.83 -8.41
CA TYR A 39 -2.37 1.96 -8.69
C TYR A 39 -2.71 1.77 -10.19
N PHE A 40 -1.87 2.27 -11.09
CA PHE A 40 -2.01 1.96 -12.52
C PHE A 40 -1.85 0.47 -12.79
N ARG A 41 -0.87 -0.20 -12.16
CA ARG A 41 -0.72 -1.65 -12.25
C ARG A 41 -1.98 -2.38 -11.79
N PHE A 42 -2.63 -1.92 -10.72
CA PHE A 42 -3.88 -2.52 -10.26
C PHE A 42 -5.00 -2.36 -11.28
N ARG A 43 -5.19 -1.15 -11.81
CA ARG A 43 -6.20 -0.85 -12.83
C ARG A 43 -6.00 -1.73 -14.07
N ASP A 44 -4.78 -1.79 -14.59
CA ASP A 44 -4.45 -2.54 -15.81
C ASP A 44 -4.65 -4.06 -15.65
N ARG A 45 -4.56 -4.57 -14.41
CA ARG A 45 -4.74 -5.99 -14.09
C ARG A 45 -6.12 -6.32 -13.51
N GLY A 46 -7.01 -5.35 -13.36
CA GLY A 46 -8.28 -5.52 -12.67
C GLY A 46 -8.13 -5.96 -11.21
N PHE A 47 -7.00 -5.65 -10.58
CA PHE A 47 -6.66 -6.09 -9.24
C PHE A 47 -7.32 -5.19 -8.19
N HIS A 48 -8.17 -5.77 -7.34
CA HIS A 48 -8.92 -5.04 -6.31
C HIS A 48 -8.99 -5.77 -4.97
N ALA A 49 -8.41 -6.97 -4.89
CA ALA A 49 -8.33 -7.75 -3.67
C ALA A 49 -7.12 -8.69 -3.71
N ALA A 50 -6.53 -8.94 -2.55
CA ALA A 50 -5.36 -9.80 -2.37
C ALA A 50 -5.63 -10.81 -1.25
N ALA A 51 -5.82 -12.10 -1.58
CA ALA A 51 -6.12 -13.16 -0.59
C ALA A 51 -7.24 -12.80 0.42
N GLY A 52 -8.30 -12.12 -0.05
CA GLY A 52 -9.42 -11.68 0.78
C GLY A 52 -9.25 -10.30 1.44
N PHE A 53 -8.09 -9.64 1.27
CA PHE A 53 -7.86 -8.27 1.73
C PHE A 53 -8.34 -7.28 0.68
N ASN A 54 -9.04 -6.24 1.15
CA ASN A 54 -9.47 -5.13 0.31
C ASN A 54 -8.27 -4.27 -0.09
N VAL A 55 -8.24 -3.84 -1.35
CA VAL A 55 -7.24 -2.92 -1.89
C VAL A 55 -7.98 -1.72 -2.46
N PRO A 56 -7.63 -0.47 -2.07
CA PRO A 56 -8.24 0.72 -2.65
C PRO A 56 -8.13 0.72 -4.17
N ARG A 57 -9.14 1.26 -4.84
CA ARG A 57 -9.00 1.63 -6.25
C ARG A 57 -8.57 3.08 -6.38
N LEU A 58 -7.78 3.34 -7.43
CA LEU A 58 -7.48 4.69 -7.87
C LEU A 58 -8.75 5.36 -8.38
N ILE A 59 -8.99 6.58 -7.93
CA ILE A 59 -10.05 7.46 -8.41
C ILE A 59 -9.44 8.50 -9.35
N ASP A 60 -8.43 9.23 -8.88
CA ASP A 60 -7.75 10.28 -9.66
C ASP A 60 -6.32 10.54 -9.13
N TYR A 61 -5.55 11.36 -9.84
CA TYR A 61 -4.22 11.81 -9.43
C TYR A 61 -3.87 13.15 -10.07
N ASP A 62 -2.91 13.88 -9.49
CA ASP A 62 -2.39 15.12 -10.06
C ASP A 62 -0.86 15.15 -9.94
N ASP A 63 -0.20 15.20 -11.10
CA ASP A 63 1.26 15.15 -11.23
C ASP A 63 1.95 16.48 -10.84
N GLU A 64 1.24 17.60 -10.85
CA GLU A 64 1.77 18.89 -10.42
C GLU A 64 1.72 19.04 -8.89
N LEU A 65 0.64 18.53 -8.29
CA LEU A 65 0.42 18.58 -6.84
C LEU A 65 0.97 17.37 -6.09
N TRP A 66 1.40 16.31 -6.80
CA TRP A 66 1.84 15.04 -6.23
C TRP A 66 0.79 14.47 -5.28
N VAL A 67 -0.43 14.27 -5.79
CA VAL A 67 -1.55 13.73 -5.01
C VAL A 67 -2.16 12.52 -5.70
N VAL A 68 -2.61 11.57 -4.89
CA VAL A 68 -3.40 10.41 -5.32
C VAL A 68 -4.73 10.42 -4.56
N GLU A 69 -5.84 10.31 -5.30
CA GLU A 69 -7.17 10.06 -4.74
C GLU A 69 -7.54 8.58 -4.92
N MET A 70 -7.95 7.92 -3.83
CA MET A 70 -8.32 6.50 -3.83
C MET A 70 -9.55 6.22 -2.97
N GLU A 71 -10.17 5.06 -3.16
CA GLU A 71 -11.26 4.57 -2.32
C GLU A 71 -10.82 4.36 -0.86
N ILE A 72 -11.74 4.59 0.09
CA ILE A 72 -11.55 4.15 1.48
C ILE A 72 -12.03 2.72 1.63
N VAL A 73 -11.18 1.84 2.17
CA VAL A 73 -11.49 0.42 2.43
C VAL A 73 -11.53 0.11 3.92
N ARG A 74 -12.17 -1.00 4.30
CA ARG A 74 -12.24 -1.50 5.68
C ARG A 74 -11.39 -2.76 5.85
N PRO A 75 -10.89 -3.04 7.08
CA PRO A 75 -10.19 -4.28 7.35
C PRO A 75 -11.03 -5.52 6.96
N PRO A 76 -10.38 -6.60 6.51
CA PRO A 76 -8.95 -6.69 6.22
C PRO A 76 -8.56 -5.86 4.97
N PHE A 77 -7.45 -5.12 5.02
CA PHE A 77 -7.00 -4.28 3.90
C PHE A 77 -5.49 -4.25 3.71
N VAL A 78 -5.07 -3.90 2.49
CA VAL A 78 -3.72 -3.45 2.18
C VAL A 78 -3.76 -2.03 1.62
N VAL A 79 -3.00 -1.13 2.22
CA VAL A 79 -2.87 0.29 1.84
C VAL A 79 -1.41 0.73 1.93
N ASP A 80 -1.14 1.95 1.47
CA ASP A 80 0.19 2.59 1.47
C ASP A 80 1.21 1.84 0.60
N PHE A 81 1.27 2.24 -0.67
CA PHE A 81 2.09 1.60 -1.69
C PHE A 81 3.35 2.39 -2.07
N ALA A 82 3.60 3.54 -1.46
CA ALA A 82 4.76 4.38 -1.76
C ALA A 82 6.13 3.69 -1.50
N GLY A 83 6.16 2.68 -0.63
CA GLY A 83 7.33 1.84 -0.40
C GLY A 83 7.49 0.68 -1.38
N ALA A 84 6.48 0.36 -2.21
CA ALA A 84 6.48 -0.85 -3.01
C ALA A 84 7.41 -0.76 -4.24
N TYR A 85 7.82 -1.93 -4.73
CA TYR A 85 8.62 -2.09 -5.94
C TYR A 85 7.78 -2.73 -7.04
N LEU A 86 8.00 -2.29 -8.27
CA LEU A 86 7.39 -2.85 -9.47
C LEU A 86 8.41 -3.70 -10.24
N ASP A 87 7.92 -4.82 -10.77
CA ASP A 87 8.63 -5.73 -11.68
C ASP A 87 9.80 -6.52 -11.10
N HIS A 88 10.45 -6.01 -10.06
CA HIS A 88 11.54 -6.64 -9.33
C HIS A 88 11.36 -6.51 -7.82
N PRO A 89 11.84 -7.48 -7.02
CA PRO A 89 11.89 -7.33 -5.57
C PRO A 89 12.89 -6.24 -5.15
N PRO A 90 12.79 -5.73 -3.90
CA PRO A 90 13.85 -4.92 -3.32
C PRO A 90 15.23 -5.60 -3.45
N PRO A 91 16.31 -4.84 -3.72
CA PRO A 91 17.66 -5.39 -3.89
C PRO A 91 18.33 -5.67 -2.53
N PHE A 92 17.63 -6.34 -1.63
CA PHE A 92 18.11 -6.70 -0.30
C PHE A 92 19.00 -7.93 -0.35
N SER A 93 19.99 -7.99 0.54
CA SER A 93 20.81 -9.18 0.73
C SER A 93 20.01 -10.30 1.42
N ASP A 94 20.53 -11.53 1.42
CA ASP A 94 19.89 -12.65 2.13
C ASP A 94 19.79 -12.39 3.64
N GLU A 95 20.78 -11.71 4.23
CA GLU A 95 20.80 -11.30 5.63
C GLU A 95 19.70 -10.26 5.91
N ASP A 96 19.61 -9.23 5.07
CA ASP A 96 18.55 -8.21 5.17
C ASP A 96 17.15 -8.84 5.04
N TRP A 97 16.97 -9.83 4.15
CA TRP A 97 15.70 -10.55 4.01
C TRP A 97 15.33 -11.36 5.24
N GLN A 98 16.32 -12.01 5.86
CA GLN A 98 16.11 -12.80 7.08
C GLN A 98 15.78 -11.92 8.28
N GLU A 99 16.46 -10.79 8.44
CA GLU A 99 16.14 -9.79 9.48
C GLU A 99 14.75 -9.22 9.25
N TRP A 100 14.45 -8.78 8.02
CA TRP A 100 13.15 -8.25 7.65
C TRP A 100 12.02 -9.25 7.95
N GLU A 101 12.17 -10.52 7.57
CA GLU A 101 11.16 -11.55 7.83
C GLU A 101 11.00 -11.81 9.33
N THR A 102 12.10 -11.83 10.11
CA THR A 102 12.06 -11.99 11.57
C THR A 102 11.24 -10.89 12.22
N GLU A 103 11.49 -9.62 11.86
CA GLU A 103 10.70 -8.50 12.36
C GLU A 103 9.22 -8.59 11.98
N ARG A 104 8.91 -9.06 10.76
CA ARG A 104 7.50 -9.21 10.34
C ARG A 104 6.80 -10.33 11.10
N ILE A 105 7.50 -11.44 11.38
CA ILE A 105 6.99 -12.51 12.23
C ILE A 105 6.63 -11.95 13.62
N GLU A 106 7.49 -11.11 14.20
CA GLU A 106 7.20 -10.48 15.50
C GLU A 106 6.01 -9.52 15.44
N LEU A 107 5.89 -8.72 14.38
CA LEU A 107 4.80 -7.73 14.24
C LEU A 107 3.43 -8.36 14.00
N PHE A 108 3.37 -9.47 13.27
CA PHE A 108 2.10 -10.10 12.87
C PHE A 108 1.76 -11.35 13.68
N GLY A 109 2.72 -11.97 14.35
CA GLY A 109 2.53 -13.20 15.13
C GLY A 109 1.81 -14.27 14.33
N ASP A 110 0.71 -14.78 14.89
CA ASP A 110 -0.11 -15.83 14.29
C ASP A 110 -0.72 -15.46 12.92
N ASP A 111 -0.85 -14.17 12.61
CA ASP A 111 -1.40 -13.71 11.32
C ASP A 111 -0.35 -13.70 10.19
N TRP A 112 0.94 -13.98 10.48
CA TRP A 112 2.04 -13.87 9.49
C TRP A 112 1.83 -14.75 8.25
N ASP A 113 1.33 -15.97 8.42
CA ASP A 113 1.05 -16.87 7.29
C ASP A 113 0.00 -16.29 6.34
N GLN A 114 -1.02 -15.61 6.88
CA GLN A 114 -2.03 -14.93 6.08
C GLN A 114 -1.41 -13.74 5.33
N VAL A 115 -0.55 -12.96 5.98
CA VAL A 115 0.16 -11.84 5.34
C VAL A 115 1.06 -12.31 4.21
N LYS A 116 1.74 -13.45 4.35
CA LYS A 116 2.53 -14.06 3.25
C LYS A 116 1.67 -14.41 2.04
N LEU A 117 0.45 -14.89 2.22
CA LEU A 117 -0.50 -15.16 1.13
C LEU A 117 -0.94 -13.87 0.41
N VAL A 118 -1.15 -12.80 1.17
CA VAL A 118 -1.42 -11.47 0.63
C VAL A 118 -0.24 -11.01 -0.22
N MET A 119 0.98 -11.03 0.33
CA MET A 119 2.20 -10.65 -0.41
C MET A 119 2.40 -11.49 -1.68
N ALA A 120 2.13 -12.80 -1.61
CA ALA A 120 2.19 -13.68 -2.79
C ALA A 120 1.20 -13.24 -3.88
N SER A 121 0.00 -12.78 -3.50
CA SER A 121 -1.00 -12.27 -4.44
C SER A 121 -0.53 -11.03 -5.18
N PHE A 122 0.14 -10.09 -4.49
CA PHE A 122 0.76 -8.92 -5.12
C PHE A 122 1.92 -9.32 -6.04
N ARG A 123 2.77 -10.27 -5.63
CA ARG A 123 3.88 -10.76 -6.48
C ARG A 123 3.40 -11.31 -7.83
N ARG A 124 2.20 -11.90 -7.90
CA ARG A 124 1.61 -12.39 -9.18
C ARG A 124 1.38 -11.28 -10.21
N ILE A 125 1.18 -10.04 -9.77
CA ILE A 125 1.07 -8.87 -10.65
C ILE A 125 2.37 -8.06 -10.71
N LYS A 126 3.46 -8.63 -10.20
CA LYS A 126 4.79 -8.04 -10.07
C LYS A 126 4.80 -6.75 -9.24
N VAL A 127 4.02 -6.74 -8.17
CA VAL A 127 4.09 -5.71 -7.11
C VAL A 127 4.71 -6.38 -5.89
N TYR A 128 5.79 -5.78 -5.38
CA TYR A 128 6.53 -6.29 -4.23
C TYR A 128 6.36 -5.30 -3.08
N LEU A 129 5.59 -5.69 -2.06
CA LEU A 129 5.35 -4.87 -0.88
C LEU A 129 6.61 -4.81 -0.03
N ASN A 130 7.00 -3.61 0.40
CA ASN A 130 8.18 -3.37 1.23
C ASN A 130 7.80 -2.94 2.66
N ASP A 131 6.86 -2.00 2.78
CA ASP A 131 6.41 -1.45 4.08
C ASP A 131 5.26 -2.27 4.69
N VAL A 132 5.53 -3.57 4.90
CA VAL A 132 4.55 -4.53 5.42
C VAL A 132 4.51 -4.43 6.94
N LYS A 133 3.51 -3.72 7.48
CA LYS A 133 3.30 -3.55 8.94
C LYS A 133 1.80 -3.45 9.26
N PRO A 134 1.35 -3.66 10.51
CA PRO A 134 -0.07 -3.72 10.84
C PRO A 134 -0.92 -2.52 10.42
N GLY A 135 -0.33 -1.32 10.31
CA GLY A 135 -1.02 -0.12 9.81
C GLY A 135 -1.25 -0.08 8.29
N ASN A 136 -0.46 -0.82 7.53
CA ASN A 136 -0.54 -0.88 6.06
C ASN A 136 -1.16 -2.19 5.58
N VAL A 137 -0.95 -3.28 6.34
CA VAL A 137 -1.61 -4.58 6.14
C VAL A 137 -2.38 -4.88 7.42
N THR A 138 -3.66 -4.52 7.46
CA THR A 138 -4.49 -4.70 8.64
C THR A 138 -5.39 -5.92 8.45
N VAL A 139 -5.31 -6.87 9.37
CA VAL A 139 -6.03 -8.16 9.29
C VAL A 139 -7.43 -8.07 9.90
N ARG A 140 -7.65 -7.17 10.87
CA ARG A 140 -8.87 -7.07 11.68
C ARG A 140 -9.19 -5.61 12.01
#